data_AF-A0A2V5QWH2-F1
#
_entry.id   AF-A0A2V5QWH2-F1
#
_cell.length_a   1.000
_cell.length_b   1.000
_cell.length_c   1.000
_cell.angle_alpha   90.00
_cell.angle_beta   90.00
_cell.angle_gamma   90.00
#
_symmetry.space_group_name_H-M   'P 1'
#
loop_
_entity.id
_entity.type
_entity.pdbx_description
1 polymer ?
#
loop_
_entity_poly.entity_id
_entity_poly.type
_entity_poly.pdbx_seq_one_letter_code
_entity_poly.pdbx_strand_id
1 'polypeptide(L)'
;VLTGDKPQQASGNLLLDQLFGAEIVYVADRKDRDRILQETFDGATNDGKKPYLIPYGGSNATCAFGYAFPMKELIDQNVDADWIVFATSSDGTHAGLLLRQRIFGFSGRILGISVDAGHRLRGLDSARLGASVDSLGSAACSQALFRASSPATSGRRSL
;
A
#
# COMPACT_ATOMS: atom_id res chain seq x y z
N VAL A 1 7.25 7.02 11.15
CA VAL A 1 8.08 6.07 11.94
C VAL A 1 9.12 5.43 11.01
N LEU A 2 10.41 5.67 11.25
CA LEU A 2 11.52 5.19 10.42
C LEU A 2 12.44 4.26 11.23
N THR A 3 12.91 3.18 10.60
CA THR A 3 13.88 2.28 11.22
C THR A 3 15.30 2.80 11.01
N GLY A 4 16.13 2.74 12.05
CA GLY A 4 17.53 3.16 12.05
C GLY A 4 17.78 4.38 12.93
N ASP A 5 19.05 4.71 13.08
CA ASP A 5 19.48 5.86 13.88
C ASP A 5 19.22 7.18 13.16
N LYS A 6 18.94 8.22 13.95
CA LYS A 6 18.83 9.58 13.42
C LYS A 6 20.18 10.02 12.86
N PRO A 7 20.30 10.34 11.55
CA PRO A 7 21.56 10.78 10.99
C PRO A 7 21.90 12.20 11.47
N GLN A 8 23.20 12.51 11.53
CA GLN A 8 23.69 13.84 11.91
C GLN A 8 23.27 14.92 10.88
N GLN A 9 23.23 14.55 9.60
CA GLN A 9 22.78 15.42 8.51
C GLN A 9 21.74 14.67 7.67
N ALA A 10 20.57 15.29 7.49
CA ALA A 10 19.52 14.74 6.63
C ALA A 10 19.87 14.92 5.14
N SER A 11 19.56 13.91 4.33
CA SER A 11 19.75 13.91 2.88
C SER A 11 18.65 13.11 2.19
N GLY A 12 18.53 13.24 0.86
CA GLY A 12 17.53 12.51 0.07
C GLY A 12 16.09 12.71 0.59
N ASN A 13 15.35 11.61 0.70
CA ASN A 13 13.95 11.65 1.17
C ASN A 13 13.81 12.18 2.60
N LEU A 14 14.77 11.90 3.48
CA LEU A 14 14.72 12.39 4.86
C LEU A 14 14.78 13.92 4.93
N LEU A 15 15.55 14.54 4.03
CA LEU A 15 15.59 15.99 3.90
C LEU A 15 14.24 16.54 3.43
N LEU A 16 13.60 15.87 2.46
CA LEU A 16 12.26 16.26 1.98
C LEU A 16 11.21 16.15 3.09
N ASP A 17 11.23 15.07 3.87
CA ASP A 17 10.34 14.89 5.02
C ASP A 17 10.46 16.06 6.01
N GLN A 18 11.70 16.49 6.32
CA GLN A 18 11.94 17.64 7.18
C GLN A 18 11.46 18.96 6.56
N LEU A 19 11.69 19.17 5.26
CA LEU A 19 11.25 20.36 4.55
C LEU A 19 9.71 20.49 4.50
N PHE A 20 8.99 19.36 4.42
CA PHE A 20 7.54 19.33 4.48
C PHE A 20 6.98 19.34 5.92
N GLY A 21 7.84 19.43 6.93
CA GLY A 21 7.43 19.52 8.33
C GLY A 21 6.92 18.21 8.92
N ALA A 22 7.34 17.07 8.37
CA ALA A 22 6.99 15.77 8.92
C ALA A 22 7.65 15.55 10.29
N GLU A 23 6.87 15.05 11.24
CA GLU A 23 7.39 14.59 12.52
C GLU A 23 7.98 13.18 12.38
N ILE A 24 9.28 13.04 12.60
CA ILE A 24 10.00 11.78 12.37
C ILE A 24 10.26 11.07 13.70
N VAL A 25 9.56 9.97 13.89
CA VAL A 25 9.80 9.01 14.99
C VAL A 25 10.78 7.94 14.52
N TYR A 26 11.93 7.83 15.18
CA TYR A 26 12.98 6.83 14.86
C TYR A 26 12.83 5.59 15.74
N VAL A 27 13.11 4.42 15.17
CA VAL A 27 13.04 3.11 15.85
C VAL A 27 14.31 2.32 15.54
N ALA A 28 14.99 1.82 16.56
CA ALA A 28 16.26 1.10 16.40
C ALA A 28 16.09 -0.24 15.65
N ASP A 29 15.10 -1.05 16.03
CA ASP A 29 14.83 -2.36 15.41
C ASP A 29 13.57 -2.30 14.54
N ARG A 30 13.65 -2.91 13.34
CA ARG A 30 12.51 -3.07 12.42
C ARG A 30 11.34 -3.81 13.07
N LYS A 31 11.59 -4.75 13.99
CA LYS A 31 10.56 -5.53 14.69
C LYS A 31 9.61 -4.67 15.52
N ASP A 32 10.09 -3.56 16.05
CA ASP A 32 9.31 -2.64 16.86
C ASP A 32 8.49 -1.65 16.03
N ARG A 33 8.82 -1.49 14.74
CA ARG A 33 8.26 -0.42 13.91
C ARG A 33 6.73 -0.41 13.88
N ASP A 34 6.10 -1.57 13.72
CA ASP A 34 4.64 -1.64 13.58
C ASP A 34 3.94 -1.36 14.91
N ARG A 35 4.52 -1.79 16.03
CA ARG A 35 4.06 -1.43 17.39
C ARG A 35 4.18 0.08 17.63
N ILE A 36 5.34 0.65 17.36
CA ILE A 36 5.59 2.10 17.54
C ILE A 36 4.69 2.93 16.61
N LEU A 37 4.42 2.46 15.39
CA LEU A 37 3.49 3.10 14.47
C LEU A 37 2.08 3.17 15.07
N GLN A 38 1.60 2.08 15.67
CA GLN A 38 0.30 2.06 16.34
C GLN A 38 0.29 3.00 17.55
N GLU A 39 1.32 2.95 18.40
CA GLU A 39 1.44 3.84 19.57
C GLU A 39 1.46 5.33 19.17
N THR A 40 2.14 5.67 18.07
CA THR A 40 2.17 7.04 17.53
C THR A 40 0.78 7.49 17.06
N PHE A 41 0.03 6.59 16.41
CA PHE A 41 -1.34 6.87 15.98
C PHE A 41 -2.31 7.05 17.14
N ASP A 42 -2.21 6.17 18.15
CA ASP A 42 -3.04 6.24 19.35
C ASP A 42 -2.75 7.51 20.14
N GLY A 43 -1.47 7.88 20.30
CA GLY A 43 -1.04 9.12 20.92
C GLY A 43 -1.61 10.36 20.22
N ALA A 44 -1.47 10.44 18.89
CA ALA A 44 -2.04 11.54 18.11
C ALA A 44 -3.57 11.61 18.24
N THR A 45 -4.25 10.47 18.31
CA THR A 45 -5.71 10.42 18.52
C THR A 45 -6.09 10.93 19.91
N ASN A 46 -5.35 10.54 20.95
CA ASN A 46 -5.57 10.99 22.33
C ASN A 46 -5.32 12.50 22.50
N ASP A 47 -4.41 13.08 21.72
CA ASP A 47 -4.19 14.53 21.63
C ASP A 47 -5.32 15.28 20.89
N GLY A 48 -6.40 14.59 20.52
CA GLY A 48 -7.54 15.17 19.81
C GLY A 48 -7.29 15.41 18.32
N LYS A 49 -6.19 14.90 17.75
CA LYS A 49 -5.95 14.93 16.30
C LYS A 49 -6.81 13.85 15.62
N LYS A 50 -6.86 13.90 14.28
CA LYS A 50 -7.57 12.92 13.43
C LYS A 50 -6.59 12.24 12.47
N PRO A 51 -5.64 11.43 12.98
CA PRO A 51 -4.65 10.77 12.12
C PRO A 51 -5.29 9.72 11.21
N TYR A 52 -4.63 9.41 10.10
CA TYR A 52 -4.93 8.26 9.24
C TYR A 52 -3.73 7.32 9.24
N LEU A 53 -3.96 6.06 9.64
CA LEU A 53 -2.90 5.07 9.75
C LEU A 53 -2.53 4.51 8.37
N ILE A 54 -1.32 4.83 7.91
CA ILE A 54 -0.75 4.25 6.69
C ILE A 54 0.25 3.17 7.12
N PRO A 55 0.03 1.88 6.80
CA PRO A 55 0.95 0.82 7.17
C PRO A 55 2.26 0.95 6.40
N TYR A 56 3.28 0.21 6.82
CA TYR A 56 4.55 0.17 6.12
C TYR A 56 4.39 -0.17 4.63
N GLY A 57 5.11 0.56 3.78
CA GLY A 57 5.01 0.45 2.32
C GLY A 57 3.64 0.86 1.76
N GLY A 58 2.78 1.51 2.55
CA GLY A 58 1.41 1.88 2.16
C GLY A 58 0.55 0.68 1.77
N SER A 59 0.95 -0.53 2.15
CA SER A 59 0.36 -1.76 1.61
C SER A 59 -0.90 -2.13 2.36
N ASN A 60 -2.02 -1.68 1.82
CA ASN A 60 -3.37 -2.01 2.25
C ASN A 60 -4.23 -2.34 1.03
N ALA A 61 -5.47 -2.79 1.26
CA ALA A 61 -6.41 -3.14 0.20
C ALA A 61 -6.62 -1.98 -0.81
N THR A 62 -6.68 -0.74 -0.32
CA THR A 62 -6.81 0.46 -1.17
C THR A 62 -5.61 0.63 -2.10
N CYS A 63 -4.39 0.44 -1.60
CA CYS A 63 -3.16 0.53 -2.39
C CYS A 63 -3.09 -0.58 -3.45
N ALA A 64 -3.46 -1.81 -3.10
CA ALA A 64 -3.55 -2.91 -4.07
C ALA A 64 -4.55 -2.57 -5.19
N PHE A 65 -5.68 -1.96 -4.86
CA PHE A 65 -6.64 -1.46 -5.87
C PHE A 65 -6.10 -0.27 -6.67
N GLY A 66 -5.22 0.57 -6.11
CA GLY A 66 -4.53 1.64 -6.85
C GLY A 66 -3.66 1.08 -7.98
N TYR A 67 -2.96 -0.02 -7.74
CA TYR A 67 -2.19 -0.72 -8.78
C TYR A 67 -3.05 -1.44 -9.83
N ALA A 68 -4.36 -1.33 -9.70
CA ALA A 68 -5.29 -1.80 -10.68
C ALA A 68 -5.43 -0.82 -11.88
N PHE A 69 -4.95 0.42 -11.78
CA PHE A 69 -5.01 1.41 -12.86
C PHE A 69 -3.86 1.30 -13.87
N PRO A 70 -2.59 1.10 -13.47
CA PRO A 70 -1.49 0.93 -14.42
C PRO A 70 -1.73 -0.17 -15.45
N MET A 71 -2.37 -1.27 -15.05
CA MET A 71 -2.71 -2.35 -15.97
C MET A 71 -3.70 -1.92 -17.06
N LYS A 72 -4.67 -1.08 -16.69
CA LYS A 72 -5.61 -0.51 -17.65
C LYS A 72 -4.89 0.46 -18.58
N GLU A 73 -3.99 1.29 -18.05
CA GLU A 73 -3.19 2.23 -18.85
C GLU A 73 -2.35 1.50 -19.90
N LEU A 74 -1.71 0.38 -19.54
CA LEU A 74 -0.95 -0.46 -20.50
C LEU A 74 -1.83 -0.98 -21.64
N ILE A 75 -3.04 -1.44 -21.33
CA ILE A 75 -4.00 -1.93 -22.32
C ILE A 75 -4.49 -0.78 -23.21
N ASP A 76 -4.85 0.36 -22.62
CA ASP A 76 -5.30 1.54 -23.36
C ASP A 76 -4.20 2.10 -24.29
N GLN A 77 -2.93 1.93 -23.89
CA GLN A 77 -1.76 2.29 -24.70
C GLN A 77 -1.40 1.24 -25.77
N ASN A 78 -2.16 0.14 -25.87
CA ASN A 78 -1.89 -1.00 -26.76
C ASN A 78 -0.47 -1.56 -26.59
N VAL A 79 0.02 -1.64 -25.36
CA VAL A 79 1.31 -2.26 -25.05
C VAL A 79 1.16 -3.77 -25.11
N ASP A 80 1.73 -4.39 -26.15
CA ASP A 80 1.84 -5.84 -26.28
C ASP A 80 3.13 -6.32 -25.60
N ALA A 81 3.03 -6.72 -24.34
CA ALA A 81 4.17 -7.13 -23.53
C ALA A 81 4.04 -8.60 -23.11
N ASP A 82 5.05 -9.40 -23.41
CA ASP A 82 5.16 -10.78 -22.92
C ASP A 82 5.43 -10.85 -21.41
N TRP A 83 6.10 -9.83 -20.87
CA TRP A 83 6.52 -9.77 -19.48
C TRP A 83 6.38 -8.39 -18.87
N ILE A 84 5.87 -8.36 -17.64
CA ILE A 84 5.92 -7.21 -16.74
C ILE A 84 6.82 -7.59 -15.56
N VAL A 85 7.93 -6.88 -15.40
CA VAL A 85 8.92 -7.11 -14.32
C VAL A 85 9.01 -5.87 -13.45
N PHE A 86 8.90 -6.05 -12.12
CA PHE A 86 8.93 -4.93 -11.17
C PHE A 86 9.50 -5.36 -9.82
N ALA A 87 9.98 -4.38 -9.05
CA ALA A 87 10.41 -4.60 -7.67
C ALA A 87 9.19 -4.73 -6.74
N THR A 88 9.20 -5.71 -5.83
CA THR A 88 8.18 -5.88 -4.78
C THR A 88 8.86 -6.02 -3.41
N SER A 89 8.20 -5.56 -2.35
CA SER A 89 8.66 -5.75 -0.97
C SER A 89 7.52 -6.24 -0.08
N SER A 90 6.40 -5.52 -0.10
CA SER A 90 5.19 -5.78 0.70
C SER A 90 4.04 -6.40 -0.12
N ASP A 91 4.31 -6.82 -1.36
CA ASP A 91 3.41 -7.52 -2.29
C ASP A 91 2.09 -6.82 -2.70
N GLY A 92 1.80 -5.62 -2.19
CA GLY A 92 0.60 -4.85 -2.56
C GLY A 92 0.52 -4.53 -4.06
N THR A 93 1.64 -4.11 -4.67
CA THR A 93 1.76 -3.89 -6.11
C THR A 93 1.50 -5.17 -6.90
N HIS A 94 2.07 -6.29 -6.43
CA HIS A 94 1.92 -7.58 -7.11
C HIS A 94 0.48 -8.07 -7.08
N ALA A 95 -0.19 -7.99 -5.92
CA ALA A 95 -1.59 -8.36 -5.78
C ALA A 95 -2.51 -7.55 -6.70
N GLY A 96 -2.28 -6.23 -6.79
CA GLY A 96 -3.05 -5.34 -7.68
C GLY A 96 -2.92 -5.68 -9.15
N LEU A 97 -1.69 -5.93 -9.62
CA LEU A 97 -1.41 -6.29 -11.01
C LEU A 97 -2.02 -7.65 -11.39
N LEU A 98 -1.90 -8.67 -10.53
CA LEU A 98 -2.50 -9.98 -10.77
C LEU A 98 -4.04 -9.94 -10.80
N LEU A 99 -4.66 -9.17 -9.89
CA LEU A 99 -6.11 -8.97 -9.88
C LEU A 99 -6.57 -8.39 -11.22
N ARG A 100 -5.87 -7.39 -11.76
CA ARG A 100 -6.24 -6.78 -13.04
C ARG A 100 -5.88 -7.58 -14.26
N GLN A 101 -4.79 -8.35 -14.23
CA GLN A 101 -4.50 -9.32 -15.27
C GLN A 101 -5.72 -10.23 -15.50
N ARG A 102 -6.34 -10.72 -14.41
CA ARG A 102 -7.55 -11.54 -14.48
C ARG A 102 -8.77 -10.77 -14.98
N ILE A 103 -8.96 -9.52 -14.56
CA ILE A 103 -10.14 -8.71 -14.93
C ILE A 103 -10.10 -8.26 -16.40
N PHE A 104 -8.93 -7.86 -16.90
CA PHE A 104 -8.80 -7.28 -18.24
C PHE A 104 -8.22 -8.23 -19.28
N GLY A 105 -7.90 -9.48 -18.90
CA GLY A 105 -7.49 -10.50 -19.84
C GLY A 105 -6.09 -10.30 -20.43
N PHE A 106 -5.16 -9.71 -19.67
CA PHE A 106 -3.78 -9.59 -20.12
C PHE A 106 -3.10 -10.97 -20.19
N SER A 107 -2.57 -11.29 -21.36
CA SER A 107 -1.98 -12.59 -21.70
C SER A 107 -0.51 -12.73 -21.28
N GLY A 108 0.20 -11.62 -21.06
CA GLY A 108 1.59 -11.62 -20.64
C GLY A 108 1.81 -12.13 -19.20
N ARG A 109 3.08 -12.34 -18.86
CA ARG A 109 3.50 -12.88 -17.55
C ARG A 109 3.92 -11.75 -16.61
N ILE A 110 3.62 -11.90 -15.33
CA ILE A 110 3.94 -10.90 -14.30
C ILE A 110 4.98 -11.49 -13.34
N LEU A 111 6.09 -10.77 -13.16
CA LEU A 111 7.22 -11.17 -12.31
C LEU A 111 7.61 -10.05 -11.33
N GLY A 112 7.25 -10.26 -10.06
CA GLY A 112 7.75 -9.43 -8.96
C GLY A 112 9.09 -9.94 -8.44
N ILE A 113 10.09 -9.05 -8.33
CA ILE A 113 11.41 -9.34 -7.74
C ILE A 113 11.45 -8.75 -6.34
N SER A 114 11.62 -9.60 -5.33
CA SER A 114 11.72 -9.18 -3.93
C SER A 114 12.97 -8.33 -3.69
N VAL A 115 12.81 -7.15 -3.08
CA VAL A 115 13.92 -6.29 -2.65
C VAL A 115 14.20 -6.33 -1.14
N ASP A 116 13.45 -7.14 -0.38
CA ASP A 116 13.65 -7.27 1.06
C ASP A 116 14.68 -8.35 1.42
N ALA A 117 15.63 -8.02 2.29
CA ALA A 117 16.74 -8.87 2.71
C ALA A 117 16.25 -9.99 3.63
N GLY A 118 15.71 -11.05 3.04
CA GLY A 118 15.19 -12.22 3.75
C GLY A 118 14.19 -13.02 2.94
N HIS A 119 13.55 -12.40 1.96
CA HIS A 119 12.75 -13.09 0.96
C HIS A 119 13.67 -13.51 -0.19
N ARG A 120 14.04 -14.81 -0.23
CA ARG A 120 14.63 -15.46 -1.43
C ARG A 120 13.88 -14.98 -2.67
N LEU A 121 14.58 -14.85 -3.80
CA LEU A 121 13.98 -14.75 -5.14
C LEU A 121 12.85 -15.78 -5.25
N ARG A 122 11.63 -15.33 -4.99
CA ARG A 122 10.42 -16.10 -5.21
C ARG A 122 9.85 -15.44 -6.44
N GLY A 123 10.01 -16.08 -7.58
CA GLY A 123 9.07 -15.86 -8.68
C GLY A 123 7.70 -16.18 -8.09
N LEU A 124 7.00 -15.15 -7.63
CA LEU A 124 5.66 -15.28 -7.08
C LEU A 124 4.77 -15.50 -8.29
N ASP A 125 4.69 -16.76 -8.73
CA ASP A 125 3.82 -17.14 -9.81
C ASP A 125 2.36 -16.96 -9.35
N SER A 126 1.52 -16.56 -10.30
CA SER A 126 0.10 -16.20 -10.16
C SER A 126 -0.73 -17.20 -9.31
N ALA A 127 -0.31 -18.46 -9.27
CA ALA A 127 -0.93 -19.54 -8.50
C ALA A 127 -0.83 -19.39 -6.98
N ARG A 128 0.24 -18.80 -6.43
CA ARG A 128 0.45 -18.75 -4.96
C ARG A 128 -0.19 -17.54 -4.30
N LEU A 129 -0.36 -16.45 -5.03
CA LEU A 129 -1.00 -15.22 -4.54
C LEU A 129 -2.54 -15.29 -4.60
N GLY A 130 -3.13 -16.30 -5.25
CA GLY A 130 -4.58 -16.47 -5.35
C GLY A 130 -5.29 -16.35 -4.01
N ALA A 131 -4.79 -17.02 -2.96
CA ALA A 131 -5.38 -16.96 -1.62
C ALA A 131 -5.30 -15.56 -0.95
N SER A 132 -4.28 -14.76 -1.27
CA SER A 132 -4.14 -13.38 -0.77
C SER A 132 -4.94 -12.37 -1.60
N VAL A 133 -5.09 -12.62 -2.90
CA VAL A 133 -5.93 -11.80 -3.79
C VAL A 133 -7.42 -12.05 -3.50
N ASP A 134 -7.82 -13.26 -3.14
CA ASP A 134 -9.20 -13.59 -2.74
C ASP A 134 -9.57 -12.93 -1.40
N SER A 135 -8.64 -12.92 -0.44
CA SER A 135 -8.85 -12.24 0.85
C SER A 135 -8.83 -10.71 0.71
N LEU A 136 -7.95 -10.15 -0.12
CA LEU A 136 -7.93 -8.71 -0.44
C LEU A 136 -9.15 -8.29 -1.27
N GLY A 137 -9.63 -9.13 -2.19
CA GLY A 137 -10.86 -8.91 -2.94
C GLY A 137 -12.10 -8.91 -2.04
N SER A 138 -12.16 -9.84 -1.09
CA SER A 138 -13.21 -9.88 -0.06
C SER A 138 -13.15 -8.67 0.90
N ALA A 139 -11.95 -8.29 1.37
CA ALA A 139 -11.74 -7.15 2.26
C ALA A 139 -11.99 -5.79 1.57
N ALA A 140 -11.59 -5.65 0.29
CA ALA A 140 -11.88 -4.47 -0.51
C ALA A 140 -13.38 -4.35 -0.82
N CYS A 141 -14.06 -5.46 -1.12
CA CYS A 141 -15.50 -5.49 -1.33
C CYS A 141 -16.26 -5.07 -0.07
N SER A 142 -15.86 -5.59 1.10
CA SER A 142 -16.50 -5.24 2.39
C SER A 142 -16.21 -3.80 2.84
N GLN A 143 -15.01 -3.24 2.61
CA GLN A 143 -14.73 -1.83 2.92
C GLN A 143 -15.41 -0.84 1.95
N ALA A 144 -15.53 -1.20 0.66
CA ALA A 144 -16.27 -0.40 -0.32
C ALA A 144 -17.78 -0.38 -0.02
N LEU A 145 -18.35 -1.53 0.38
CA LEU A 145 -19.74 -1.64 0.83
C LEU A 145 -20.01 -0.88 2.13
N PHE A 146 -19.06 -0.85 3.07
CA PHE A 146 -19.22 -0.10 4.33
C PHE A 146 -19.25 1.42 4.11
N ARG A 147 -18.49 1.94 3.13
CA ARG A 147 -18.57 3.36 2.73
C ARG A 147 -19.82 3.72 1.94
N ALA A 148 -20.35 2.80 1.13
CA ALA A 148 -21.60 3.01 0.39
C ALA A 148 -22.86 2.97 1.29
N SER A 149 -22.76 2.33 2.46
CA SER A 149 -23.88 2.14 3.40
C SER A 149 -23.98 3.22 4.50
N SER A 150 -23.06 4.19 4.56
CA SER A 150 -23.13 5.28 5.54
C SER A 150 -24.10 6.37 5.04
N PRO A 151 -25.26 6.58 5.69
CA PRO A 151 -26.20 7.60 5.26
C PRO A 151 -25.56 8.98 5.48
N ALA A 152 -25.46 9.77 4.41
CA ALA A 152 -25.14 11.18 4.49
C ALA A 152 -26.14 11.85 5.44
N THR A 153 -25.68 12.31 6.60
CA THR A 153 -26.46 13.11 7.52
C THR A 153 -26.74 14.47 6.87
N SER A 154 -27.85 14.58 6.14
CA SER A 154 -28.32 15.83 5.57
C SER A 154 -28.87 16.74 6.67
N GLY A 155 -28.00 17.56 7.27
CA GLY A 155 -28.42 18.69 8.09
C GLY A 155 -28.98 19.81 7.21
N ARG A 156 -30.29 19.79 6.91
CA ARG A 156 -31.01 21.00 6.49
C ARG A 156 -31.22 21.88 7.72
N ARG A 157 -30.48 22.98 7.82
CA ARG A 157 -30.89 24.14 8.60
C ARG A 157 -31.91 24.92 7.77
N SER A 158 -33.16 24.93 8.19
CA SER A 158 -34.11 25.98 7.80
C SER A 158 -33.88 27.20 8.70
N LEU A 159 -33.78 28.37 8.08
CA LEU A 159 -34.01 29.67 8.70
C LEU A 159 -35.46 29.79 9.17
#